data_AF-T0FBX2-F1
#
_entry.id   AF-T0FBX2-F1
#
_cell.length_a   1.000
_cell.length_b   1.000
_cell.length_c   1.000
_cell.angle_alpha   90.00
_cell.angle_beta   90.00
_cell.angle_gamma   90.00
#
_symmetry.space_group_name_H-M   'P 1'
#
loop_
_entity.id
_entity.type
_entity.pdbx_description
1 polymer ?
#
loop_
_entity_poly.entity_id
_entity_poly.type
_entity_poly.pdbx_seq_one_letter_code
_entity_poly.pdbx_strand_id
1 'polypeptide(L)'
;MSVIIPSLRRKVILFLSVDIVGSTEYKNKAQSQNHWLRFFTIFYKDFRITFLSKIEAHSSLFQNLQLLSPKLWKSLGDELIFECEIKQHQEVQYLVKAFSDAVFDYSHNIKDKNLSLKGCAWIAGFPVINAIIIPDNDESETKDYIGPQIDIGFRISKFATELKFIISVEVLILLTKVTNTLFKFYIEEPQLLKGVMGNKPYPIIWIKNEKSKETSLNQLLNKHINSTKNNELNEYCLSFLKESGKPFMPPFLENDPSFNESPDWYEEEFKKVEQILYYSEDNFGE
;
A
#
# COMPACT_ATOMS: atom_id res chain seq x y z
N MET A 1 -29.28 9.19 5.50
CA MET A 1 -27.82 8.99 5.49
C MET A 1 -27.40 9.28 4.08
N SER A 2 -27.24 10.55 3.77
CA SER A 2 -26.77 10.99 2.45
C SER A 2 -25.28 10.63 2.38
N VAL A 3 -24.84 10.13 1.24
CA VAL A 3 -23.43 9.83 1.01
C VAL A 3 -22.99 10.92 0.07
N ILE A 4 -22.03 11.74 0.48
CA ILE A 4 -21.47 12.76 -0.41
C ILE A 4 -20.88 12.03 -1.62
N ILE A 5 -21.26 12.49 -2.80
CA ILE A 5 -20.97 11.85 -4.09
C ILE A 5 -19.46 11.57 -4.20
N PRO A 6 -19.05 10.32 -4.46
CA PRO A 6 -17.67 9.97 -4.76
C PRO A 6 -17.07 10.90 -5.81
N SER A 7 -15.85 11.39 -5.58
CA SER A 7 -15.16 12.23 -6.57
C SER A 7 -15.04 11.48 -7.90
N LEU A 8 -15.62 12.05 -8.97
CA LEU A 8 -15.47 11.56 -10.35
C LEU A 8 -14.04 11.71 -10.90
N ARG A 9 -13.16 12.37 -10.15
CA ARG A 9 -11.78 12.57 -10.57
C ARG A 9 -11.04 11.24 -10.60
N ARG A 10 -10.48 10.92 -11.77
CA ARG A 10 -9.59 9.77 -11.94
C ARG A 10 -8.34 9.95 -11.10
N LYS A 11 -8.04 8.94 -10.29
CA LYS A 11 -6.93 8.96 -9.35
C LYS A 11 -6.34 7.58 -9.20
N VAL A 12 -5.03 7.53 -9.00
CA VAL A 12 -4.35 6.37 -8.44
C VAL A 12 -3.80 6.77 -7.09
N ILE A 13 -4.10 6.00 -6.07
CA ILE A 13 -3.64 6.25 -4.71
C ILE A 13 -2.73 5.11 -4.29
N LEU A 14 -1.52 5.44 -3.85
CA LEU A 14 -0.62 4.54 -3.15
C LEU A 14 -0.98 4.53 -1.67
N PHE A 15 -1.18 3.34 -1.13
CA PHE A 15 -1.39 3.08 0.28
C PHE A 15 -0.15 2.43 0.87
N LEU A 16 0.23 2.89 2.06
CA LEU A 16 1.42 2.47 2.79
C LEU A 16 1.00 2.13 4.22
N SER A 17 0.99 0.85 4.55
CA SER A 17 0.62 0.33 5.87
C SER A 17 1.84 -0.07 6.67
N VAL A 18 1.85 0.28 7.96
CA VAL A 18 2.79 -0.24 8.95
C VAL A 18 2.02 -0.77 10.15
N ASP A 19 2.41 -1.94 10.65
CA ASP A 19 1.76 -2.62 11.78
C ASP A 19 2.81 -3.11 12.78
N ILE A 20 2.49 -3.06 14.08
CA ILE A 20 3.36 -3.48 15.17
C ILE A 20 3.16 -4.97 15.45
N VAL A 21 4.18 -5.77 15.18
CA VAL A 21 4.21 -7.18 15.53
C VAL A 21 4.58 -7.35 17.01
N GLY A 22 3.85 -8.22 17.72
CA GLY A 22 4.04 -8.49 19.15
C GLY A 22 3.27 -7.52 20.07
N SER A 23 2.48 -6.61 19.51
CA SER A 23 1.71 -5.60 20.24
C SER A 23 0.77 -6.19 21.30
N THR A 24 0.04 -7.26 20.98
CA THR A 24 -0.92 -7.91 21.88
C THR A 24 -0.23 -8.53 23.09
N GLU A 25 0.88 -9.23 22.86
CA GLU A 25 1.68 -9.81 23.95
C GLU A 25 2.29 -8.71 24.83
N TYR A 26 2.78 -7.63 24.22
CA TYR A 26 3.34 -6.48 24.94
C TYR A 26 2.29 -5.78 25.83
N LYS A 27 1.06 -5.62 25.34
CA LYS A 27 -0.07 -5.08 26.14
C LYS A 27 -0.40 -5.97 27.33
N ASN A 28 -0.39 -7.30 27.15
CA ASN A 28 -0.73 -8.26 28.21
C ASN A 28 0.37 -8.42 29.28
N LYS A 29 1.65 -8.29 28.89
CA LYS A 29 2.79 -8.39 29.82
C LYS A 29 3.07 -7.10 30.59
N ALA A 30 2.55 -5.96 30.15
CA ALA A 30 2.80 -4.69 30.80
C ALA A 30 2.19 -4.68 32.21
N GLN A 31 3.06 -4.64 33.24
CA GLN A 31 2.68 -4.62 34.66
C GLN A 31 1.87 -3.36 35.05
N SER A 32 1.86 -2.32 34.22
CA SER A 32 0.99 -1.16 34.39
C SER A 32 0.48 -0.63 33.04
N GLN A 33 -0.78 -0.17 33.04
CA GLN A 33 -1.48 0.36 31.87
C GLN A 33 -0.74 1.56 31.23
N ASN A 34 0.03 2.31 32.02
CA ASN A 34 0.72 3.53 31.60
C ASN A 34 1.86 3.26 30.60
N HIS A 35 2.52 2.10 30.66
CA HIS A 35 3.72 1.86 29.85
C HIS A 35 3.41 1.55 28.38
N TRP A 36 2.44 0.67 28.12
CA TRP A 36 2.08 0.37 26.74
C TRP A 36 1.36 1.56 26.10
N LEU A 37 0.44 2.23 26.81
CA LEU A 37 -0.23 3.42 26.29
C LEU A 37 0.77 4.50 25.83
N ARG A 38 1.77 4.80 26.65
CA ARG A 38 2.83 5.76 26.30
C ARG A 38 3.59 5.35 25.05
N PHE A 39 3.93 4.07 24.89
CA PHE A 39 4.60 3.58 23.69
C PHE A 39 3.76 3.81 22.43
N PHE A 40 2.48 3.44 22.43
CA PHE A 40 1.61 3.64 21.27
C PHE A 40 1.38 5.12 20.95
N THR A 41 1.19 5.97 21.97
CA THR A 41 1.07 7.43 21.74
C THR A 41 2.31 8.02 21.08
N ILE A 42 3.50 7.55 21.47
CA ILE A 42 4.76 7.96 20.86
C ILE A 42 4.87 7.42 19.43
N PHE A 43 4.58 6.13 19.22
CA PHE A 43 4.63 5.50 17.90
C PHE A 43 3.80 6.25 16.84
N TYR A 44 2.57 6.64 17.17
CA TYR A 44 1.69 7.38 16.26
C TYR A 44 2.28 8.71 15.77
N LYS A 45 3.08 9.39 16.60
CA LYS A 45 3.74 10.65 16.24
C LYS A 45 5.09 10.42 15.59
N ASP A 46 5.93 9.61 16.23
CA ASP A 46 7.33 9.42 15.86
C ASP A 46 7.47 8.68 14.53
N PHE A 47 6.59 7.71 14.23
CA PHE A 47 6.66 7.00 12.96
C PHE A 47 6.40 7.94 11.79
N ARG A 48 5.39 8.81 11.89
CA ARG A 48 5.09 9.82 10.86
C ARG A 48 6.28 10.76 10.65
N ILE A 49 6.89 11.25 11.74
CA ILE A 49 8.08 12.11 11.65
C ILE A 49 9.22 11.37 10.94
N THR A 50 9.50 10.14 11.37
CA THR A 50 10.54 9.29 10.76
C THR A 50 10.29 9.10 9.26
N PHE A 51 9.06 8.80 8.86
CA PHE A 51 8.69 8.62 7.46
C PHE A 51 8.90 9.90 6.64
N LEU A 52 8.43 11.05 7.13
CA LEU A 52 8.62 12.33 6.43
C LEU A 52 10.10 12.71 6.32
N SER A 53 10.90 12.49 7.37
CA SER A 53 12.35 12.71 7.32
C SER A 53 13.05 11.80 6.32
N LYS A 54 12.56 10.56 6.11
CA LYS A 54 13.08 9.69 5.04
C LYS A 54 12.75 10.22 3.65
N ILE A 55 11.55 10.74 3.43
CA ILE A 55 11.17 11.38 2.16
C ILE A 55 12.13 12.55 1.86
N GLU A 56 12.36 13.41 2.84
CA GLU A 56 13.28 14.55 2.70
C GLU A 56 14.73 14.10 2.46
N ALA A 57 15.22 13.12 3.20
CA ALA A 57 16.57 12.56 3.04
C ALA A 57 16.80 11.93 1.65
N HIS A 58 15.74 11.42 1.03
CA HIS A 58 15.80 10.84 -0.31
C HIS A 58 15.46 11.84 -1.43
N SER A 59 15.12 13.09 -1.12
CA SER A 59 14.73 14.10 -2.12
C SER A 59 15.76 14.28 -3.24
N SER A 60 17.05 14.20 -2.92
CA SER A 60 18.16 14.34 -3.86
C SER A 60 18.24 13.21 -4.90
N LEU A 61 17.65 12.05 -4.62
CA LEU A 61 17.55 10.94 -5.57
C LEU A 61 16.50 11.21 -6.67
N PHE A 62 15.65 12.23 -6.50
CA PHE A 62 14.45 12.45 -7.30
C PHE A 62 14.22 13.93 -7.65
N GLN A 63 15.30 14.67 -7.96
CA GLN A 63 15.37 16.13 -8.11
C GLN A 63 14.37 16.79 -9.07
N ASN A 64 13.75 16.00 -9.97
CA ASN A 64 12.78 16.50 -10.97
C ASN A 64 11.32 16.22 -10.58
N LEU A 65 11.06 15.65 -9.42
CA LEU A 65 9.71 15.34 -8.94
C LEU A 65 9.32 16.27 -7.79
N GLN A 66 8.04 16.61 -7.75
CA GLN A 66 7.47 17.28 -6.58
C GLN A 66 7.49 16.31 -5.40
N LEU A 67 8.07 16.73 -4.27
CA LEU A 67 8.01 15.97 -3.03
C LEU A 67 6.56 15.88 -2.55
N LEU A 68 5.95 14.71 -2.72
CA LEU A 68 4.62 14.43 -2.19
C LEU A 68 4.68 14.25 -0.67
N SER A 69 3.61 14.66 0.00
CA SER A 69 3.42 14.51 1.44
C SER A 69 2.29 13.51 1.70
N PRO A 70 2.61 12.25 2.00
CA PRO A 70 1.60 11.24 2.34
C PRO A 70 0.79 11.65 3.57
N LYS A 71 -0.52 11.44 3.50
CA LYS A 71 -1.44 11.75 4.60
C LYS A 71 -1.73 10.48 5.38
N LEU A 72 -1.86 10.58 6.70
CA LEU A 72 -2.41 9.47 7.49
C LEU A 72 -3.90 9.36 7.13
N TRP A 73 -4.28 8.24 6.53
CA TRP A 73 -5.68 7.94 6.20
C TRP A 73 -6.40 7.41 7.43
N LYS A 74 -5.91 6.31 7.99
CA LYS A 74 -6.54 5.63 9.12
C LYS A 74 -5.52 5.04 10.07
N SER A 75 -5.97 4.88 11.31
CA SER A 75 -5.32 4.02 12.29
C SER A 75 -6.25 2.90 12.71
N LEU A 76 -5.75 1.66 12.69
CA LEU A 76 -6.49 0.45 13.03
C LEU A 76 -5.79 -0.22 14.21
N GLY A 77 -6.02 0.30 15.42
CA GLY A 77 -5.38 -0.21 16.63
C GLY A 77 -3.86 0.07 16.66
N ASP A 78 -3.06 -0.87 16.21
CA ASP A 78 -1.60 -0.83 16.13
C ASP A 78 -1.06 -0.65 14.70
N GLU A 79 -1.95 -0.60 13.70
CA GLU A 79 -1.63 -0.34 12.30
C GLU A 79 -1.89 1.13 11.92
N LEU A 80 -0.95 1.75 11.21
CA LEU A 80 -1.09 3.07 10.60
C LEU A 80 -1.08 2.92 9.07
N ILE A 81 -2.06 3.52 8.39
CA ILE A 81 -2.16 3.49 6.94
C ILE A 81 -2.09 4.91 6.39
N PHE A 82 -1.10 5.14 5.53
CA PHE A 82 -0.90 6.38 4.82
C PHE A 82 -1.39 6.26 3.38
N GLU A 83 -1.83 7.39 2.82
CA GLU A 83 -2.28 7.52 1.44
C GLU A 83 -1.47 8.61 0.71
N CYS A 84 -1.28 8.43 -0.59
CA CYS A 84 -0.72 9.46 -1.45
C CYS A 84 -1.27 9.31 -2.88
N GLU A 85 -1.80 10.41 -3.46
CA GLU A 85 -2.20 10.42 -4.88
C GLU A 85 -0.93 10.42 -5.74
N ILE A 86 -0.83 9.47 -6.66
CA ILE A 86 0.29 9.27 -7.56
C ILE A 86 -0.08 9.74 -8.96
N LYS A 87 0.83 10.45 -9.59
CA LYS A 87 0.73 10.95 -10.97
C LYS A 87 1.81 10.38 -11.87
N GLN A 88 2.96 10.01 -11.33
CA GLN A 88 4.08 9.44 -12.06
C GLN A 88 4.63 8.18 -11.35
N HIS A 89 5.01 7.17 -12.11
CA HIS A 89 5.49 5.89 -11.58
C HIS A 89 6.77 6.04 -10.75
N GLN A 90 7.61 7.02 -11.06
CA GLN A 90 8.81 7.35 -10.30
C GLN A 90 8.48 7.82 -8.87
N GLU A 91 7.28 8.37 -8.64
CA GLU A 91 6.84 8.79 -7.30
C GLU A 91 6.67 7.59 -6.36
N VAL A 92 6.24 6.44 -6.90
CA VAL A 92 6.12 5.19 -6.14
C VAL A 92 7.47 4.72 -5.65
N GLN A 93 8.52 4.84 -6.46
CA GLN A 93 9.87 4.40 -6.07
C GLN A 93 10.35 5.10 -4.81
N TYR A 94 10.27 6.42 -4.75
CA TYR A 94 10.80 7.14 -3.60
C TYR A 94 9.89 7.01 -2.37
N LEU A 95 8.57 6.99 -2.55
CA LEU A 95 7.63 6.83 -1.45
C LEU A 95 7.77 5.46 -0.80
N VAL A 96 7.82 4.40 -1.60
CA VAL A 96 8.04 3.04 -1.09
C VAL A 96 9.43 2.91 -0.47
N LYS A 97 10.46 3.58 -1.01
CA LYS A 97 11.82 3.54 -0.44
C LYS A 97 11.87 4.22 0.92
N ALA A 98 11.36 5.45 1.00
CA ALA A 98 11.32 6.20 2.24
C ALA A 98 10.49 5.49 3.31
N PHE A 99 9.36 4.91 2.92
CA PHE A 99 8.48 4.21 3.85
C PHE A 99 9.10 2.89 4.33
N SER A 100 9.63 2.06 3.42
CA SER A 100 10.31 0.82 3.80
C SER A 100 11.51 1.08 4.71
N ASP A 101 12.33 2.10 4.42
CA ASP A 101 13.44 2.50 5.31
C ASP A 101 12.94 2.96 6.68
N ALA A 102 11.83 3.71 6.74
CA ALA A 102 11.24 4.10 8.02
C ALA A 102 10.77 2.87 8.82
N VAL A 103 10.09 1.91 8.18
CA VAL A 103 9.68 0.65 8.80
C VAL A 103 10.87 -0.13 9.31
N PHE A 104 11.91 -0.28 8.49
CA PHE A 104 13.09 -1.09 8.81
C PHE A 104 13.91 -0.48 9.95
N ASP A 105 14.15 0.83 9.90
CA ASP A 105 14.90 1.55 10.93
C ASP A 105 14.15 1.57 12.24
N TYR A 106 12.85 1.87 12.21
CA TYR A 106 12.03 1.92 13.42
C TYR A 106 11.92 0.53 14.05
N SER A 107 11.70 -0.52 13.24
CA SER A 107 11.70 -1.91 13.72
C SER A 107 13.01 -2.28 14.41
N HIS A 108 14.15 -1.90 13.80
CA HIS A 108 15.47 -2.14 14.38
C HIS A 108 15.64 -1.41 15.73
N ASN A 109 15.15 -0.18 15.85
CA ASN A 109 15.28 0.64 17.06
C ASN A 109 14.39 0.18 18.22
N ILE A 110 13.32 -0.58 17.95
CA ILE A 110 12.43 -1.13 18.99
C ILE A 110 12.70 -2.61 19.28
N LYS A 111 13.73 -3.20 18.68
CA LYS A 111 14.02 -4.65 18.74
C LYS A 111 14.11 -5.20 20.16
N ASP A 112 14.70 -4.43 21.09
CA ASP A 112 14.93 -4.81 22.49
C ASP A 112 13.65 -4.89 23.32
N LYS A 113 12.55 -4.32 22.81
CA LYS A 113 11.21 -4.39 23.45
C LYS A 113 10.46 -5.68 23.09
N ASN A 114 11.11 -6.61 22.39
CA ASN A 114 10.46 -7.77 21.75
C ASN A 114 9.31 -7.37 20.80
N LEU A 115 9.37 -6.15 20.28
CA LEU A 115 8.48 -5.65 19.22
C LEU A 115 9.26 -5.59 17.91
N SER A 116 8.53 -5.55 16.81
CA SER A 116 9.04 -5.26 15.47
C SER A 116 7.93 -4.61 14.64
N LEU A 117 8.28 -4.05 13.50
CA LEU A 117 7.29 -3.56 12.54
C LEU A 117 7.27 -4.46 11.31
N LYS A 118 6.10 -4.58 10.69
CA LYS A 118 5.92 -5.10 9.34
C LYS A 118 5.28 -4.02 8.48
N GLY A 119 5.55 -4.05 7.18
CA GLY A 119 5.07 -3.03 6.25
C GLY A 119 4.48 -3.63 4.99
N CYS A 120 3.54 -2.90 4.38
CA CYS A 120 2.88 -3.28 3.15
C CYS A 120 2.60 -2.05 2.27
N ALA A 121 2.70 -2.20 0.95
CA ALA A 121 2.29 -1.18 -0.01
C ALA A 121 1.37 -1.74 -1.11
N TRP A 122 0.32 -1.01 -1.46
CA TRP A 122 -0.56 -1.34 -2.59
C TRP A 122 -1.07 -0.07 -3.24
N ILE A 123 -1.57 -0.16 -4.48
CA ILE A 123 -2.25 0.95 -5.13
C ILE A 123 -3.71 0.62 -5.37
N ALA A 124 -4.55 1.65 -5.51
CA ALA A 124 -5.90 1.51 -5.99
C ALA A 124 -6.24 2.62 -7.00
N GLY A 125 -6.93 2.24 -8.09
CA GLY A 125 -7.44 3.15 -9.12
C GLY A 125 -8.91 3.52 -8.89
N PHE A 126 -9.22 4.81 -9.03
CA PHE A 126 -10.54 5.40 -8.83
C PHE A 126 -10.98 6.15 -10.10
N PRO A 127 -12.29 6.28 -10.37
CA PRO A 127 -13.43 5.79 -9.59
C PRO A 127 -13.99 4.44 -10.08
N VAL A 128 -13.40 3.84 -11.13
CA VAL A 128 -13.97 2.66 -11.81
C VAL A 128 -13.85 1.38 -10.98
N ILE A 129 -12.64 1.09 -10.51
CA ILE A 129 -12.36 -0.17 -9.78
C ILE A 129 -12.71 -0.01 -8.31
N ASN A 130 -12.42 1.16 -7.75
CA ASN A 130 -12.61 1.45 -6.33
C ASN A 130 -13.37 2.78 -6.20
N ALA A 131 -14.07 2.95 -5.08
CA ALA A 131 -14.85 4.13 -4.75
C ALA A 131 -14.32 4.82 -3.49
N ILE A 132 -14.46 6.14 -3.46
CA ILE A 132 -14.20 6.98 -2.28
C ILE A 132 -15.55 7.27 -1.63
N ILE A 133 -15.71 6.96 -0.35
CA ILE A 133 -16.92 7.21 0.41
C ILE A 133 -16.66 8.33 1.40
N ILE A 134 -17.53 9.34 1.45
CA ILE A 134 -17.46 10.42 2.44
C ILE A 134 -18.75 10.36 3.25
N PRO A 135 -18.70 9.95 4.54
CA PRO A 135 -19.86 9.92 5.42
C PRO A 135 -20.39 11.33 5.67
N ASP A 136 -21.71 11.52 5.72
CA ASP A 136 -22.33 12.85 5.92
C ASP A 136 -22.29 13.39 7.36
N ASN A 137 -21.79 12.61 8.33
CA ASN A 137 -21.87 12.98 9.74
C ASN A 137 -20.49 12.89 10.38
N ASP A 138 -19.87 14.06 10.54
CA ASP A 138 -19.20 14.57 11.74
C ASP A 138 -18.24 15.69 11.30
N GLU A 139 -17.93 16.63 12.20
CA GLU A 139 -17.09 17.82 12.00
C GLU A 139 -15.68 17.55 11.42
N SER A 140 -15.34 16.28 11.17
CA SER A 140 -14.20 15.83 10.38
C SER A 140 -14.67 15.05 9.15
N GLU A 141 -14.49 15.62 7.95
CA GLU A 141 -14.67 14.96 6.64
C GLU A 141 -13.70 13.76 6.47
N THR A 142 -13.94 12.66 7.17
CA THR A 142 -13.10 11.46 7.10
C THR A 142 -13.56 10.57 5.95
N LYS A 143 -12.87 10.67 4.82
CA LYS A 143 -13.10 9.78 3.66
C LYS A 143 -12.65 8.34 3.93
N ASP A 144 -13.34 7.42 3.26
CA ASP A 144 -13.05 5.99 3.23
C ASP A 144 -12.84 5.50 1.80
N TYR A 145 -12.22 4.33 1.66
CA TYR A 145 -11.98 3.70 0.37
C TYR A 145 -12.52 2.29 0.37
N ILE A 146 -13.26 1.94 -0.68
CA ILE A 146 -13.81 0.60 -0.87
C ILE A 146 -13.53 0.12 -2.28
N GLY A 147 -13.35 -1.19 -2.44
CA GLY A 147 -13.20 -1.82 -3.75
C GLY A 147 -12.19 -2.96 -3.75
N PRO A 148 -12.10 -3.71 -4.87
CA PRO A 148 -11.29 -4.91 -4.94
C PRO A 148 -9.80 -4.69 -4.64
N GLN A 149 -9.22 -3.55 -5.05
CA GLN A 149 -7.79 -3.29 -4.80
C GLN A 149 -7.52 -2.88 -3.36
N ILE A 150 -8.49 -2.23 -2.70
CA ILE A 150 -8.44 -1.97 -1.27
C ILE A 150 -8.48 -3.28 -0.48
N ASP A 151 -9.39 -4.20 -0.86
CA ASP A 151 -9.49 -5.52 -0.25
C ASP A 151 -8.20 -6.35 -0.45
N ILE A 152 -7.57 -6.26 -1.62
CA ILE A 152 -6.26 -6.89 -1.87
C ILE A 152 -5.23 -6.35 -0.88
N GLY A 153 -5.12 -5.03 -0.76
CA GLY A 153 -4.18 -4.37 0.17
C GLY A 153 -4.26 -4.93 1.59
N PHE A 154 -5.46 -4.96 2.16
CA PHE A 154 -5.71 -5.51 3.50
C PHE A 154 -5.45 -7.02 3.63
N ARG A 155 -5.48 -7.77 2.53
CA ARG A 155 -5.23 -9.21 2.54
C ARG A 155 -3.77 -9.53 2.38
N ILE A 156 -3.08 -8.82 1.50
CA ILE A 156 -1.65 -9.06 1.28
C ILE A 156 -0.82 -8.57 2.47
N SER A 157 -1.29 -7.55 3.21
CA SER A 157 -0.61 -7.06 4.43
C SER A 157 -0.44 -8.15 5.50
N LYS A 158 -1.26 -9.20 5.48
CA LYS A 158 -1.17 -10.35 6.40
C LYS A 158 0.07 -11.22 6.16
N PHE A 159 0.65 -11.18 4.97
CA PHE A 159 1.88 -11.88 4.64
C PHE A 159 3.13 -11.07 5.03
N ALA A 160 2.95 -9.82 5.46
CA ALA A 160 4.06 -9.00 5.92
C ALA A 160 4.61 -9.54 7.24
N THR A 161 5.93 -9.51 7.33
CA THR A 161 6.67 -9.93 8.51
C THR A 161 7.78 -8.92 8.77
N GLU A 162 8.52 -9.09 9.86
CA GLU A 162 9.72 -8.27 10.09
C GLU A 162 10.74 -8.36 8.94
N LEU A 163 10.84 -9.53 8.28
CA LEU A 163 11.74 -9.75 7.13
C LEU A 163 11.14 -9.25 5.80
N LYS A 164 9.82 -9.33 5.64
CA LYS A 164 9.13 -9.16 4.36
C LYS A 164 8.27 -7.90 4.37
N PHE A 165 8.69 -6.91 3.58
CA PHE A 165 7.84 -5.78 3.21
C PHE A 165 7.00 -6.15 1.99
N ILE A 166 5.70 -6.36 2.17
CA ILE A 166 4.83 -6.84 1.07
C ILE A 166 4.49 -5.70 0.12
N ILE A 167 4.43 -6.01 -1.17
CA ILE A 167 3.92 -5.10 -2.20
C ILE A 167 2.87 -5.77 -3.06
N SER A 168 1.91 -4.99 -3.57
CA SER A 168 0.97 -5.50 -4.57
C SER A 168 1.65 -5.69 -5.94
N VAL A 169 1.04 -6.50 -6.78
CA VAL A 169 1.44 -6.76 -8.18
C VAL A 169 1.59 -5.44 -8.96
N GLU A 170 0.65 -4.51 -8.79
CA GLU A 170 0.68 -3.23 -9.47
C GLU A 170 1.81 -2.33 -8.97
N VAL A 171 2.12 -2.34 -7.67
CA VAL A 171 3.29 -1.63 -7.13
C VAL A 171 4.57 -2.17 -7.75
N LEU A 172 4.73 -3.49 -7.87
CA LEU A 172 5.88 -4.07 -8.56
C LEU A 172 5.99 -3.56 -10.01
N ILE A 173 4.89 -3.57 -10.76
CA ILE A 173 4.89 -3.13 -12.17
C ILE A 173 5.41 -1.68 -12.29
N LEU A 174 4.96 -0.78 -11.42
CA LEU A 174 5.42 0.61 -11.40
C LEU A 174 6.91 0.71 -11.01
N LEU A 175 7.33 -0.02 -9.98
CA LEU A 175 8.72 0.00 -9.49
C LEU A 175 9.74 -0.60 -10.44
N THR A 176 9.34 -1.58 -11.25
CA THR A 176 10.21 -2.27 -12.22
C THR A 176 10.37 -1.51 -13.53
N LYS A 177 9.49 -0.54 -13.80
CA LYS A 177 9.62 0.34 -14.97
C LYS A 177 10.74 1.39 -14.83
N VAL A 178 11.14 1.71 -13.61
CA VAL A 178 12.24 2.66 -13.36
C VAL A 178 13.57 2.03 -13.75
N THR A 179 14.35 2.70 -14.61
CA THR A 179 15.62 2.22 -15.19
C THR A 179 16.61 1.67 -14.16
N ASN A 180 16.63 2.24 -12.95
CA ASN A 180 17.47 1.81 -11.83
C ASN A 180 16.63 1.67 -10.57
N THR A 181 15.78 0.65 -10.54
CA THR A 181 14.97 0.37 -9.35
C THR A 181 15.87 0.13 -8.13
N LEU A 182 15.48 0.69 -6.99
CA LEU A 182 16.25 0.63 -5.75
C LEU A 182 16.02 -0.68 -4.97
N PHE A 183 15.26 -1.60 -5.55
CA PHE A 183 14.74 -2.77 -4.86
C PHE A 183 15.17 -4.06 -5.54
N LYS A 184 15.34 -5.09 -4.70
CA LYS A 184 15.33 -6.47 -5.13
C LYS A 184 14.00 -7.08 -4.69
N PHE A 185 13.35 -7.77 -5.61
CA PHE A 185 12.06 -8.37 -5.37
C PHE A 185 12.18 -9.87 -5.21
N TYR A 186 11.28 -10.39 -4.39
CA TYR A 186 11.16 -11.81 -4.08
C TYR A 186 9.70 -12.21 -4.24
N ILE A 187 9.48 -13.44 -4.67
CA ILE A 187 8.15 -14.00 -4.86
C ILE A 187 8.04 -15.31 -4.08
N GLU A 188 6.86 -15.51 -3.49
CA GLU A 188 6.46 -16.76 -2.84
C GLU A 188 5.35 -17.44 -3.64
N GLU A 189 5.03 -18.67 -3.24
CA GLU A 189 3.91 -19.41 -3.80
C GLU A 189 2.62 -18.55 -3.72
N PRO A 190 1.92 -18.34 -4.85
CA PRO A 190 0.67 -17.57 -4.87
C PRO A 190 -0.36 -18.10 -3.88
N GLN A 191 -1.05 -17.19 -3.20
CA GLN A 191 -1.98 -17.53 -2.11
C GLN A 191 -3.42 -17.13 -2.44
N LEU A 192 -4.38 -17.93 -1.97
CA LEU A 192 -5.80 -17.61 -2.12
C LEU A 192 -6.20 -16.44 -1.23
N LEU A 193 -6.65 -15.35 -1.84
CA LEU A 193 -7.21 -14.20 -1.12
C LEU A 193 -8.73 -14.33 -1.04
N LYS A 194 -9.24 -14.82 0.10
CA LYS A 194 -10.67 -15.16 0.31
C LYS A 194 -11.64 -14.08 -0.22
N GLY A 195 -12.42 -14.33 -1.26
CA GLY A 195 -13.43 -13.38 -1.72
C GLY A 195 -12.87 -12.19 -2.53
N VAL A 196 -11.63 -12.30 -3.00
CA VAL A 196 -11.05 -11.40 -4.01
C VAL A 196 -10.56 -12.24 -5.19
N MET A 197 -10.47 -11.65 -6.38
CA MET A 197 -9.93 -12.31 -7.58
C MET A 197 -10.68 -13.60 -8.00
N GLY A 198 -11.93 -13.80 -7.57
CA GLY A 198 -12.67 -15.03 -7.86
C GLY A 198 -11.99 -16.31 -7.35
N ASN A 199 -11.24 -16.22 -6.23
CA ASN A 199 -10.40 -17.30 -5.69
C ASN A 199 -9.26 -17.75 -6.63
N LYS A 200 -8.80 -16.89 -7.56
CA LYS A 200 -7.50 -17.10 -8.22
C LYS A 200 -6.36 -16.83 -7.21
N PRO A 201 -5.31 -17.68 -7.14
CA PRO A 201 -4.15 -17.42 -6.30
C PRO A 201 -3.45 -16.11 -6.68
N TYR A 202 -3.20 -15.25 -5.69
CA TYR A 202 -2.54 -13.96 -5.86
C TYR A 202 -1.03 -14.08 -5.58
N PRO A 203 -0.15 -13.54 -6.43
CA PRO A 203 1.30 -13.54 -6.21
C PRO A 203 1.69 -12.81 -4.91
N ILE A 204 2.43 -13.47 -4.03
CA ILE A 204 2.96 -12.83 -2.83
C ILE A 204 4.36 -12.31 -3.13
N ILE A 205 4.47 -10.98 -3.27
CA ILE A 205 5.70 -10.28 -3.68
C ILE A 205 6.17 -9.39 -2.55
N TRP A 206 7.48 -9.33 -2.34
CA TRP A 206 8.04 -8.58 -1.23
C TRP A 206 9.45 -8.04 -1.46
N ILE A 207 9.79 -7.04 -0.65
CA ILE A 207 11.10 -6.41 -0.51
C ILE A 207 11.69 -6.83 0.82
N LYS A 208 12.97 -7.19 0.82
CA LYS A 208 13.67 -7.67 2.01
C LYS A 208 14.06 -6.55 2.96
N ASN A 209 13.73 -6.73 4.24
CA ASN A 209 14.29 -5.95 5.33
C ASN A 209 15.69 -6.46 5.71
N GLU A 210 16.72 -5.78 5.22
CA GLU A 210 18.12 -6.10 5.54
C GLU A 210 18.50 -5.83 7.01
N LYS A 211 17.64 -5.15 7.78
CA LYS A 211 17.84 -4.83 9.21
C LYS A 211 17.02 -5.72 10.15
N SER A 212 16.31 -6.71 9.61
CA SER A 212 15.47 -7.64 10.38
C SER A 212 16.30 -8.45 11.40
N LYS A 213 15.66 -8.83 12.51
CA LYS A 213 16.29 -9.70 13.52
C LYS A 213 16.80 -11.01 12.91
N GLU A 214 18.00 -11.41 13.32
CA GLU A 214 18.59 -12.71 12.95
C GLU A 214 17.98 -13.86 13.77
N THR A 215 16.73 -14.19 13.49
CA THR A 215 16.13 -15.43 13.98
C THR A 215 16.69 -16.63 13.19
N SER A 216 16.65 -17.84 13.77
CA SER A 216 17.10 -19.05 13.05
C SER A 216 16.35 -19.24 11.72
N LEU A 217 15.07 -18.89 11.67
CA LEU A 217 14.28 -18.91 10.44
C LEU A 217 14.78 -17.86 9.44
N ASN A 218 14.98 -16.60 9.85
CA ASN A 218 15.47 -15.56 8.96
C ASN A 218 16.88 -15.87 8.43
N GLN A 219 17.74 -16.47 9.24
CA GLN A 219 19.07 -16.94 8.81
C GLN A 219 18.98 -18.04 7.74
N LEU A 220 18.06 -19.00 7.89
CA LEU A 220 17.82 -20.03 6.88
C LEU A 220 17.25 -19.43 5.60
N LEU A 221 16.23 -18.58 5.72
CA LEU A 221 15.63 -17.87 4.60
C LEU A 221 16.68 -17.06 3.83
N ASN A 222 17.53 -16.29 4.52
CA ASN A 222 18.61 -15.50 3.93
C ASN A 222 19.63 -16.33 3.13
N LYS A 223 19.83 -17.61 3.46
CA LYS A 223 20.75 -18.51 2.74
C LYS A 223 20.15 -19.08 1.46
N HIS A 224 18.83 -19.21 1.39
CA HIS A 224 18.12 -19.91 0.31
C HIS A 224 17.30 -18.99 -0.59
N ILE A 225 17.10 -17.74 -0.19
CA ILE A 225 16.36 -16.75 -0.97
C ILE A 225 17.25 -16.12 -2.04
N ASN A 226 16.79 -16.20 -3.28
CA ASN A 226 17.35 -15.49 -4.41
C ASN A 226 16.33 -14.46 -4.90
N SER A 227 16.80 -13.25 -5.22
CA SER A 227 15.96 -12.25 -5.84
C SER A 227 15.61 -12.68 -7.26
N THR A 228 14.36 -12.46 -7.67
CA THR A 228 13.92 -12.73 -9.03
C THR A 228 14.41 -11.61 -9.96
N LYS A 229 14.71 -11.93 -11.23
CA LYS A 229 15.04 -10.89 -12.20
C LYS A 229 13.82 -9.99 -12.43
N ASN A 230 14.04 -8.68 -12.37
CA ASN A 230 12.96 -7.69 -12.44
C ASN A 230 12.09 -7.82 -13.70
N ASN A 231 12.69 -8.10 -14.86
CA ASN A 231 11.96 -8.24 -16.12
C ASN A 231 11.05 -9.48 -16.12
N GLU A 232 11.56 -10.64 -15.73
CA GLU A 232 10.79 -11.89 -15.66
C GLU A 232 9.60 -11.74 -14.69
N LEU A 233 9.83 -11.11 -13.53
CA LEU A 233 8.79 -10.88 -12.54
C LEU A 233 7.76 -9.84 -13.01
N ASN A 234 8.18 -8.80 -13.74
CA ASN A 234 7.29 -7.81 -14.34
C ASN A 234 6.39 -8.44 -15.42
N GLU A 235 6.96 -9.26 -16.31
CA GLU A 235 6.23 -9.98 -17.36
C GLU A 235 5.16 -10.90 -16.74
N TYR A 236 5.55 -11.68 -15.72
CA TYR A 236 4.61 -12.53 -14.97
C TYR A 236 3.46 -11.71 -14.36
N CYS A 237 3.76 -10.59 -13.71
CA CYS A 237 2.75 -9.73 -13.10
C CYS A 237 1.79 -9.10 -14.12
N LEU A 238 2.30 -8.70 -15.28
CA LEU A 238 1.48 -8.18 -16.38
C LEU A 238 0.56 -9.27 -16.97
N SER A 239 1.07 -10.48 -17.19
CA SER A 239 0.26 -11.62 -17.65
C SER A 239 -0.80 -11.98 -16.61
N PHE A 240 -0.44 -12.04 -15.33
CA PHE A 240 -1.37 -12.31 -14.24
C PHE A 240 -2.55 -11.33 -14.21
N LEU A 241 -2.32 -10.01 -14.34
CA LEU A 241 -3.40 -9.03 -14.37
C LEU A 241 -4.27 -9.17 -15.63
N LYS A 242 -3.66 -9.40 -16.80
CA LYS A 242 -4.39 -9.60 -18.06
C LYS A 242 -5.28 -10.85 -18.01
N GLU A 243 -4.78 -11.96 -17.49
CA GLU A 243 -5.52 -13.21 -17.32
C GLU A 243 -6.56 -13.17 -16.21
N SER A 244 -6.39 -12.27 -15.24
CA SER A 244 -7.38 -12.03 -14.19
C SER A 244 -8.66 -11.40 -14.77
N GLY A 245 -8.52 -10.54 -15.77
CA GLY A 245 -9.63 -9.88 -16.44
C GLY A 245 -10.33 -8.82 -15.57
N LYS A 246 -11.41 -8.22 -16.09
CA LYS A 246 -12.15 -7.13 -15.42
C LYS A 246 -12.58 -7.55 -13.99
N PRO A 247 -12.40 -6.68 -12.97
CA PRO A 247 -11.95 -5.29 -13.07
C PRO A 247 -10.42 -5.10 -12.96
N PHE A 248 -9.64 -6.19 -12.89
CA PHE A 248 -8.19 -6.11 -12.73
C PHE A 248 -7.52 -5.69 -14.04
N MET A 249 -6.56 -4.78 -13.93
CA MET A 249 -5.83 -4.22 -15.06
C MET A 249 -4.43 -3.77 -14.63
N PRO A 250 -3.46 -3.70 -15.57
CA PRO A 250 -2.23 -2.98 -15.34
C PRO A 250 -2.49 -1.54 -14.83
N PRO A 251 -1.58 -0.98 -14.02
CA PRO A 251 -1.72 0.39 -13.53
C PRO A 251 -1.79 1.39 -14.69
N PHE A 252 -2.69 2.36 -14.56
CA PHE A 252 -2.90 3.44 -15.52
C PHE A 252 -2.82 4.79 -14.78
N LEU A 253 -1.96 5.68 -15.27
CA LEU A 253 -1.66 7.01 -14.75
C LEU A 253 -1.77 8.01 -15.92
N GLU A 254 -2.80 8.87 -15.93
CA GLU A 254 -3.15 9.71 -17.08
C GLU A 254 -2.00 10.55 -17.67
N ASN A 255 -1.10 11.04 -16.80
CA ASN A 255 -0.02 11.95 -17.19
C ASN A 255 1.37 11.28 -17.19
N ASP A 256 1.42 9.95 -17.05
CA ASP A 256 2.67 9.21 -17.01
C ASP A 256 3.04 8.67 -18.41
N PRO A 257 4.20 9.04 -18.99
CA PRO A 257 4.58 8.59 -20.34
C PRO A 257 4.69 7.07 -20.53
N SER A 258 4.80 6.31 -19.44
CA SER A 258 4.93 4.84 -19.46
C SER A 258 3.64 4.12 -19.09
N PHE A 259 2.67 4.81 -18.51
CA PHE A 259 1.45 4.23 -17.95
C PHE A 259 0.18 5.03 -18.33
N ASN A 260 0.22 5.81 -19.41
CA ASN A 260 -0.90 6.64 -19.89
C ASN A 260 -1.90 5.89 -20.80
N GLU A 261 -1.83 4.57 -20.88
CA GLU A 261 -2.76 3.75 -21.65
C GLU A 261 -3.74 3.05 -20.69
N SER A 262 -5.03 3.35 -20.82
CA SER A 262 -6.09 2.62 -20.14
C SER A 262 -6.57 1.45 -21.01
N PRO A 263 -7.15 0.39 -20.41
CA PRO A 263 -7.79 -0.67 -21.18
C PRO A 263 -8.98 -0.14 -22.00
N ASP A 264 -9.26 -0.73 -23.16
CA ASP A 264 -10.33 -0.31 -24.08
C ASP A 264 -11.72 -0.21 -23.41
N TRP A 265 -11.98 -1.03 -22.39
CA TRP A 265 -13.24 -1.05 -21.65
C TRP A 265 -13.36 0.04 -20.58
N TYR A 266 -12.26 0.69 -20.18
CA TYR A 266 -12.22 1.56 -19.01
C TYR A 266 -13.13 2.78 -19.17
N GLU A 267 -13.09 3.42 -20.33
CA GLU A 267 -13.87 4.63 -20.62
C GLU A 267 -15.38 4.38 -20.61
N GLU A 268 -15.82 3.20 -21.07
CA GLU A 268 -17.22 2.81 -21.03
C GLU A 268 -17.68 2.63 -19.57
N GLU A 269 -16.88 1.98 -18.73
CA GLU A 269 -17.18 1.79 -17.31
C GLU A 269 -17.12 3.10 -16.52
N PHE A 270 -16.20 3.99 -16.85
CA PHE A 270 -16.13 5.32 -16.27
C PHE A 270 -17.42 6.10 -16.51
N LYS A 271 -17.98 6.07 -17.74
CA LYS A 271 -19.27 6.69 -18.06
C LYS A 271 -20.43 6.07 -17.29
N LYS A 272 -20.42 4.75 -17.06
CA LYS A 272 -21.44 4.08 -16.22
C LYS A 272 -21.38 4.56 -14.78
N VAL A 273 -20.17 4.69 -14.22
CA VAL A 273 -19.97 5.25 -12.87
C VAL A 273 -20.46 6.70 -12.81
N GLU A 274 -20.14 7.51 -13.82
CA GLU A 274 -20.60 8.90 -13.93
C GLU A 274 -22.14 9.01 -13.91
N GLN A 275 -22.83 8.17 -14.68
CA GLN A 275 -24.29 8.11 -14.68
C GLN A 275 -24.87 7.68 -13.33
N ILE A 276 -24.31 6.63 -12.70
CA ILE A 276 -24.80 6.16 -11.39
C ILE A 276 -24.69 7.26 -10.34
N LEU A 277 -23.59 7.99 -10.34
CA LEU A 277 -23.37 9.08 -9.40
C LEU A 277 -24.32 10.25 -9.68
N TYR A 278 -24.49 10.66 -10.94
CA TYR A 278 -25.42 11.74 -11.30
C TYR A 278 -26.88 11.41 -10.95
N TYR A 279 -27.37 10.21 -11.27
CA TYR A 279 -28.74 9.79 -10.93
C TYR A 279 -28.97 9.54 -9.44
N SER A 280 -27.90 9.31 -8.68
CA SER A 280 -28.00 9.26 -7.23
C SER A 280 -28.27 10.65 -6.64
N GLU A 281 -27.80 11.73 -7.27
CA GLU A 281 -28.07 13.12 -6.82
C GLU A 281 -29.55 13.49 -6.96
N ASP A 282 -30.19 13.13 -8.08
CA ASP A 282 -31.58 13.49 -8.36
C ASP A 282 -32.61 12.75 -7.47
N ASN A 283 -32.30 11.52 -7.01
CA ASN A 283 -33.23 10.72 -6.19
C ASN A 283 -33.20 11.05 -4.68
N PHE A 284 -32.34 11.97 -4.24
CA PHE A 284 -32.36 12.51 -2.86
C PHE A 284 -33.03 13.89 -2.78
N GLY A 285 -33.61 14.36 -3.88
CA GLY A 285 -34.28 15.66 -4.02
C GLY A 285 -35.80 15.67 -3.84
N GLU A 286 -36.39 14.72 -3.11
CA GLU A 286 -37.79 14.75 -2.65
C GLU A 286 -37.92 14.46 -1.14
#